data_AF-A0A2A2F4C6-F1
#
_entry.id   AF-A0A2A2F4C6-F1
#
_cell.length_a   1.000
_cell.length_b   1.000
_cell.length_c   1.000
_cell.angle_alpha   90.00
_cell.angle_beta   90.00
_cell.angle_gamma   90.00
#
_symmetry.space_group_name_H-M   'P 1'
#
loop_
_entity.id
_entity.type
_entity.pdbx_description
1 polymer ?
#
loop_
_entity_poly.entity_id
_entity_poly.type
_entity_poly.pdbx_seq_one_letter_code
_entity_poly.pdbx_strand_id
1 'polypeptide(L)'
;MNTGPTGLWTWTQRFTVASVGSFVGSLLALLGGANKVAVLIGVFGFVCPMVFGMAYLLLPSYVGKTLVDQRLAGIHFGLAYVGVSLLVADQFVTARILLRPLGVTLWTTGVLIFVGSLLATVGPAAVGTVAGTLGGSGRSQRSTRLATAMIPVAVCYLLVGTVALLMTVAPLGIGTVTVAQVTHYYLTGFATLLIYALGMRLLTAFFHVSLPRPVVWIVLVAGALAPAFLGTFLWIDPWFRVGGVFATLAMLGYAALVLFVILKTNRRRVGVSGIALGAIAGGTAVVSVVPVAFGFGDPISLAVHRTLILAGFFPLTIVGYAYLFFPITGGQFTGANPRAARVTIALLGAGVAVQSVGVALQYEPVRVIGILGSVIGAIGCGYLLGCRFVNG
;
A
#
# COMPACT_ATOMS: atom_id res chain seq x y z
N MET A 1 27.87 7.74 19.24
CA MET A 1 27.27 7.47 17.92
C MET A 1 26.43 6.21 18.04
N ASN A 2 25.09 6.32 18.00
CA ASN A 2 24.19 5.18 18.23
C ASN A 2 23.95 4.42 16.93
N THR A 3 24.82 3.47 16.62
CA THR A 3 24.67 2.50 15.51
C THR A 3 23.79 1.31 15.90
N GLY A 4 23.03 1.42 17.00
CA GLY A 4 22.14 0.36 17.48
C GLY A 4 20.88 0.18 16.62
N PRO A 5 20.07 -0.86 16.93
CA PRO A 5 18.75 -1.11 16.31
C PRO A 5 17.77 0.07 16.37
N THR A 6 18.06 1.08 17.20
CA THR A 6 17.19 2.22 17.54
C THR A 6 16.98 3.21 16.38
N GLY A 7 17.96 3.44 15.52
CA GLY A 7 17.84 4.43 14.45
C GLY A 7 16.93 4.00 13.28
N LEU A 8 16.98 2.73 12.88
CA LEU A 8 16.08 2.17 11.86
C LEU A 8 14.62 2.13 12.35
N TRP A 9 14.44 1.80 13.62
CA TRP A 9 13.13 1.86 14.28
C TRP A 9 12.57 3.28 14.24
N THR A 10 13.39 4.29 14.53
CA THR A 10 13.00 5.70 14.50
C THR A 10 12.49 6.13 13.12
N TRP A 11 13.16 5.73 12.03
CA TRP A 11 12.68 6.08 10.68
C TRP A 11 11.39 5.36 10.32
N THR A 12 11.23 4.10 10.70
CA THR A 12 9.97 3.36 10.51
C THR A 12 8.81 4.08 11.20
N GLN A 13 9.02 4.56 12.43
CA GLN A 13 8.03 5.34 13.17
C GLN A 13 7.71 6.67 12.45
N ARG A 14 8.73 7.41 12.00
CA ARG A 14 8.54 8.69 11.28
C ARG A 14 7.76 8.50 9.98
N PHE A 15 8.12 7.51 9.16
CA PHE A 15 7.35 7.15 7.96
C PHE A 15 5.91 6.80 8.33
N THR A 16 5.70 5.99 9.36
CA THR A 16 4.35 5.59 9.80
C THR A 16 3.49 6.79 10.19
N VAL A 17 4.00 7.66 11.06
CA VAL A 17 3.26 8.84 11.56
C VAL A 17 2.96 9.82 10.42
N ALA A 18 3.96 10.14 9.60
CA ALA A 18 3.77 11.05 8.46
C ALA A 18 2.81 10.47 7.42
N SER A 19 2.79 9.14 7.25
CA SER A 19 1.87 8.47 6.34
C SER A 19 0.43 8.58 6.85
N VAL A 20 0.20 8.34 8.14
CA VAL A 20 -1.14 8.49 8.73
C VAL A 20 -1.62 9.95 8.66
N GLY A 21 -0.73 10.92 8.94
CA GLY A 21 -1.04 12.34 8.73
C GLY A 21 -1.41 12.65 7.29
N SER A 22 -0.67 12.09 6.32
CA SER A 22 -1.01 12.21 4.90
C SER A 22 -2.33 11.55 4.55
N PHE A 23 -2.67 10.41 5.16
CA PHE A 23 -3.97 9.78 4.93
C PHE A 23 -5.12 10.69 5.39
N VAL A 24 -4.98 11.33 6.56
CA VAL A 24 -5.93 12.35 7.01
C VAL A 24 -6.00 13.50 6.00
N GLY A 25 -4.86 14.00 5.51
CA GLY A 25 -4.81 15.02 4.46
C GLY A 25 -5.50 14.61 3.17
N SER A 26 -5.37 13.35 2.75
CA SER A 26 -6.06 12.79 1.58
C SER A 26 -7.58 12.79 1.77
N LEU A 27 -8.06 12.38 2.96
CA LEU A 27 -9.50 12.41 3.29
C LEU A 27 -10.05 13.85 3.34
N LEU A 28 -9.29 14.80 3.90
CA LEU A 28 -9.68 16.21 3.92
C LEU A 28 -9.71 16.82 2.50
N ALA A 29 -8.79 16.42 1.63
CA ALA A 29 -8.83 16.81 0.22
C ALA A 29 -10.08 16.24 -0.49
N LEU A 30 -10.52 15.02 -0.17
CA LEU A 30 -11.78 14.47 -0.68
C LEU A 30 -12.99 15.26 -0.18
N LEU A 31 -12.98 15.67 1.08
CA LEU A 31 -14.03 16.50 1.68
C LEU A 31 -14.13 17.87 0.98
N GLY A 32 -13.00 18.46 0.63
CA GLY A 32 -12.92 19.69 -0.16
C GLY A 32 -13.15 19.52 -1.67
N GLY A 33 -13.55 18.33 -2.14
CA GLY A 33 -13.79 18.06 -3.57
C GLY A 33 -12.53 17.94 -4.45
N ALA A 34 -11.33 18.03 -3.85
CA ALA A 34 -10.05 18.02 -4.55
C ALA A 34 -9.55 16.60 -4.84
N ASN A 35 -10.29 15.84 -5.66
CA ASN A 35 -10.02 14.42 -5.93
C ASN A 35 -8.60 14.11 -6.42
N LYS A 36 -8.01 14.96 -7.27
CA LYS A 36 -6.65 14.77 -7.78
C LYS A 36 -5.61 14.90 -6.67
N VAL A 37 -5.77 15.91 -5.82
CA VAL A 37 -4.92 16.15 -4.64
C VAL A 37 -5.04 14.98 -3.65
N ALA A 38 -6.27 14.51 -3.41
CA ALA A 38 -6.50 13.35 -2.56
C ALA A 38 -5.76 12.10 -3.06
N VAL A 39 -5.77 11.82 -4.37
CA VAL A 39 -5.02 10.71 -4.97
C VAL A 39 -3.52 10.91 -4.80
N LEU A 40 -3.00 12.10 -5.08
CA LEU A 40 -1.56 12.39 -4.92
C LEU A 40 -1.10 12.18 -3.48
N ILE A 41 -1.80 12.76 -2.51
CA ILE A 41 -1.48 12.59 -1.09
C ILE A 41 -1.67 11.12 -0.66
N GLY A 42 -2.75 10.47 -1.11
CA GLY A 42 -3.03 9.08 -0.75
C GLY A 42 -1.97 8.11 -1.25
N VAL A 43 -1.52 8.26 -2.50
CA VAL A 43 -0.51 7.37 -3.11
C VAL A 43 0.89 7.70 -2.61
N PHE A 44 1.31 8.95 -2.76
CA PHE A 44 2.68 9.40 -2.59
C PHE A 44 2.98 9.90 -1.16
N GLY A 45 1.97 10.31 -0.41
CA GLY A 45 2.10 10.72 0.99
C GLY A 45 1.75 9.62 1.99
N PHE A 46 0.82 8.72 1.65
CA PHE A 46 0.35 7.67 2.57
C PHE A 46 0.85 6.26 2.20
N VAL A 47 0.36 5.69 1.10
CA VAL A 47 0.57 4.27 0.80
C VAL A 47 2.04 3.95 0.56
N CYS A 48 2.70 4.66 -0.36
CA CYS A 48 4.10 4.37 -0.70
C CYS A 48 5.04 4.64 0.49
N PRO A 49 4.98 5.80 1.18
CA PRO A 49 5.84 6.04 2.33
C PRO A 49 5.64 5.06 3.49
N MET A 50 4.40 4.61 3.75
CA MET A 50 4.16 3.56 4.75
C MET A 50 4.88 2.26 4.37
N VAL A 51 4.76 1.85 3.10
CA VAL A 51 5.42 0.66 2.59
C VAL A 51 6.94 0.81 2.64
N PHE A 52 7.49 1.99 2.31
CA PHE A 52 8.93 2.27 2.41
C PHE A 52 9.45 2.12 3.84
N GLY A 53 8.76 2.72 4.82
CA GLY A 53 9.10 2.59 6.23
C GLY A 53 9.15 1.14 6.70
N MET A 54 8.12 0.35 6.36
CA MET A 54 8.08 -1.07 6.71
C MET A 54 9.12 -1.90 5.95
N ALA A 55 9.38 -1.59 4.69
CA ALA A 55 10.37 -2.31 3.89
C ALA A 55 11.79 -2.15 4.44
N TYR A 56 12.15 -0.95 4.92
CA TYR A 56 13.42 -0.70 5.59
C TYR A 56 13.63 -1.59 6.83
N LEU A 57 12.56 -1.90 7.56
CA LEU A 57 12.60 -2.78 8.73
C LEU A 57 12.61 -4.27 8.33
N LEU A 58 11.70 -4.66 7.43
CA LEU A 58 11.37 -6.06 7.18
C LEU A 58 12.31 -6.72 6.16
N LEU A 59 12.74 -6.02 5.12
CA LEU A 59 13.53 -6.66 4.06
C LEU A 59 14.95 -7.01 4.50
N PRO A 60 15.71 -6.12 5.17
CA PRO A 60 17.01 -6.49 5.72
C PRO A 60 16.92 -7.62 6.75
N SER A 61 15.91 -7.59 7.62
CA SER A 61 15.76 -8.60 8.68
C SER A 61 15.48 -10.00 8.14
N TYR A 62 14.87 -10.14 6.96
CA TYR A 62 14.70 -11.44 6.30
C TYR A 62 16.00 -12.14 5.91
N VAL A 63 17.09 -11.39 5.75
CA VAL A 63 18.42 -11.94 5.46
C VAL A 63 19.38 -11.78 6.64
N GLY A 64 18.86 -11.49 7.85
CA GLY A 64 19.66 -11.30 9.05
C GLY A 64 20.59 -10.10 8.99
N LYS A 65 20.23 -9.07 8.22
CA LYS A 65 21.01 -7.83 8.06
C LYS A 65 20.26 -6.63 8.64
N THR A 66 21.02 -5.60 8.97
CA THR A 66 20.53 -4.24 9.17
C THR A 66 20.85 -3.41 7.92
N LEU A 67 20.11 -2.32 7.71
CA LEU A 67 20.37 -1.39 6.61
C LEU A 67 21.83 -0.90 6.63
N VAL A 68 22.49 -0.88 5.46
CA VAL A 68 23.89 -0.48 5.30
C VAL A 68 24.16 0.92 5.90
N ASP A 69 23.29 1.88 5.62
CA ASP A 69 23.34 3.20 6.24
C ASP A 69 21.92 3.70 6.55
N GLN A 70 21.65 3.93 7.84
CA GLN A 70 20.37 4.43 8.33
C GLN A 70 20.07 5.87 7.90
N ARG A 71 21.09 6.66 7.54
CA ARG A 71 20.92 8.05 7.06
C ARG A 71 20.21 8.09 5.71
N LEU A 72 20.40 7.08 4.87
CA LEU A 72 19.75 6.97 3.57
C LEU A 72 18.22 6.92 3.69
N ALA A 73 17.69 6.27 4.75
CA ALA A 73 16.26 6.28 5.04
C ALA A 73 15.75 7.68 5.38
N GLY A 74 16.55 8.49 6.06
CA GLY A 74 16.22 9.89 6.37
C GLY A 74 16.27 10.81 5.17
N ILE A 75 17.28 10.66 4.31
CA ILE A 75 17.39 11.41 3.05
C ILE A 75 16.21 11.05 2.15
N HIS A 76 15.91 9.75 1.99
CA HIS A 76 14.75 9.30 1.24
C HIS A 76 13.44 9.87 1.82
N PHE A 77 13.25 9.83 3.15
CA PHE A 77 12.07 10.44 3.78
C PHE A 77 11.90 11.91 3.40
N GLY A 78 12.97 12.71 3.52
CA GLY A 78 12.94 14.13 3.14
C GLY A 78 12.60 14.33 1.67
N LEU A 79 13.29 13.63 0.78
CA LEU A 79 13.06 13.73 -0.67
C LEU A 79 11.65 13.32 -1.08
N ALA A 80 11.13 12.23 -0.52
CA ALA A 80 9.79 11.74 -0.83
C ALA A 80 8.70 12.74 -0.37
N TYR A 81 8.79 13.24 0.87
CA TYR A 81 7.79 14.15 1.42
C TYR A 81 7.87 15.57 0.84
N VAL A 82 9.07 16.09 0.58
CA VAL A 82 9.22 17.36 -0.16
C VAL A 82 8.74 17.18 -1.59
N GLY A 83 9.09 16.08 -2.25
CA GLY A 83 8.65 15.74 -3.60
C GLY A 83 7.12 15.73 -3.73
N VAL A 84 6.41 14.98 -2.88
CA VAL A 84 4.93 14.96 -2.90
C VAL A 84 4.34 16.31 -2.54
N SER A 85 4.94 17.07 -1.61
CA SER A 85 4.46 18.40 -1.25
C SER A 85 4.51 19.36 -2.44
N LEU A 86 5.59 19.32 -3.24
CA LEU A 86 5.69 20.10 -4.47
C LEU A 86 4.68 19.65 -5.54
N LEU A 87 4.47 18.34 -5.69
CA LEU A 87 3.43 17.80 -6.60
C LEU A 87 2.02 18.23 -6.20
N VAL A 88 1.75 18.34 -4.90
CA VAL A 88 0.48 18.85 -4.38
C VAL A 88 0.38 20.36 -4.57
N ALA A 89 1.43 21.12 -4.25
CA ALA A 89 1.47 22.57 -4.40
C ALA A 89 1.27 23.01 -5.87
N ASP A 90 1.79 22.24 -6.83
CA ASP A 90 1.57 22.44 -8.27
C ASP A 90 0.07 22.52 -8.65
N GLN A 91 -0.81 21.86 -7.89
CA GLN A 91 -2.25 21.90 -8.16
C GLN A 91 -2.89 23.27 -7.84
N PHE A 92 -2.25 24.08 -7.00
CA PHE A 92 -2.81 25.33 -6.47
C PHE A 92 -2.12 26.60 -7.00
N VAL A 93 -0.92 26.48 -7.56
CA VAL A 93 -0.10 27.64 -7.97
C VAL A 93 -0.05 27.74 -9.50
N THR A 94 -0.03 28.97 -10.02
CA THR A 94 0.08 29.24 -11.48
C THR A 94 1.49 28.96 -12.02
N ALA A 95 2.53 29.03 -11.18
CA ALA A 95 3.94 28.72 -11.48
C ALA A 95 4.23 27.21 -11.62
N ARG A 96 3.38 26.50 -12.36
CA ARG A 96 3.38 25.03 -12.52
C ARG A 96 4.65 24.48 -13.20
N ILE A 97 5.33 25.32 -13.97
CA ILE A 97 6.45 24.92 -14.83
C ILE A 97 7.64 24.38 -14.01
N LEU A 98 7.85 24.85 -12.78
CA LEU A 98 8.99 24.44 -11.95
C LEU A 98 8.63 23.45 -10.84
N LEU A 99 7.45 23.59 -10.22
CA LEU A 99 7.07 22.76 -9.07
C LEU A 99 6.93 21.29 -9.43
N ARG A 100 6.27 20.99 -10.55
CA ARG A 100 6.03 19.61 -10.96
C ARG A 100 7.32 18.87 -11.35
N PRO A 101 8.20 19.37 -12.22
CA PRO A 101 9.46 18.69 -12.53
C PRO A 101 10.35 18.50 -11.30
N LEU A 102 10.43 19.51 -10.42
CA LEU A 102 11.20 19.41 -9.18
C LEU A 102 10.62 18.34 -8.24
N GLY A 103 9.30 18.33 -8.06
CA GLY A 103 8.60 17.33 -7.26
C GLY A 103 8.82 15.90 -7.77
N VAL A 104 8.69 15.69 -9.09
CA VAL A 104 8.97 14.40 -9.73
C VAL A 104 10.44 14.01 -9.57
N THR A 105 11.37 14.95 -9.71
CA THR A 105 12.81 14.69 -9.59
C THR A 105 13.18 14.29 -8.16
N LEU A 106 12.69 15.02 -7.14
CA LEU A 106 12.94 14.67 -5.74
C LEU A 106 12.34 13.31 -5.39
N TRP A 107 11.10 13.04 -5.81
CA TRP A 107 10.48 11.73 -5.62
C TRP A 107 11.30 10.60 -6.25
N THR A 108 11.70 10.79 -7.51
CA THR A 108 12.51 9.82 -8.26
C THR A 108 13.83 9.54 -7.55
N THR A 109 14.56 10.57 -7.15
CA THR A 109 15.83 10.43 -6.42
C THR A 109 15.61 9.71 -5.09
N GLY A 110 14.53 10.01 -4.38
CA GLY A 110 14.12 9.29 -3.17
C GLY A 110 13.92 7.79 -3.41
N VAL A 111 13.19 7.43 -4.47
CA VAL A 111 12.99 6.02 -4.87
C VAL A 111 14.31 5.34 -5.24
N LEU A 112 15.22 6.02 -5.95
CA LEU A 112 16.53 5.45 -6.29
C LEU A 112 17.38 5.20 -5.04
N ILE A 113 17.36 6.11 -4.06
CA ILE A 113 18.03 5.91 -2.77
C ILE A 113 17.41 4.74 -2.02
N PHE A 114 16.07 4.64 -1.99
CA PHE A 114 15.37 3.51 -1.40
C PHE A 114 15.80 2.18 -1.99
N VAL A 115 15.67 2.02 -3.31
CA VAL A 115 16.00 0.78 -4.00
C VAL A 115 17.51 0.48 -3.89
N GLY A 116 18.36 1.48 -4.10
CA GLY A 116 19.82 1.33 -3.97
C GLY A 116 20.24 0.88 -2.58
N SER A 117 19.66 1.47 -1.52
CA SER A 117 19.96 1.08 -0.14
C SER A 117 19.52 -0.35 0.19
N LEU A 118 18.36 -0.79 -0.32
CA LEU A 118 17.88 -2.15 -0.17
C LEU A 118 18.74 -3.15 -0.96
N LEU A 119 19.11 -2.82 -2.20
CA LEU A 119 19.98 -3.67 -3.02
C LEU A 119 21.37 -3.81 -2.40
N ALA A 120 21.96 -2.73 -1.91
CA ALA A 120 23.25 -2.78 -1.22
C ALA A 120 23.21 -3.63 0.06
N THR A 121 22.06 -3.67 0.74
CA THR A 121 21.89 -4.41 2.01
C THR A 121 21.54 -5.88 1.78
N VAL A 122 20.54 -6.16 0.93
CA VAL A 122 19.95 -7.48 0.75
C VAL A 122 20.58 -8.23 -0.42
N GLY A 123 21.04 -7.51 -1.46
CA GLY A 123 21.59 -8.09 -2.69
C GLY A 123 22.74 -9.07 -2.44
N PRO A 124 23.80 -8.70 -1.69
CA PRO A 124 24.91 -9.62 -1.40
C PRO A 124 24.46 -10.91 -0.70
N ALA A 125 23.51 -10.80 0.24
CA ALA A 125 22.98 -11.95 0.97
C ALA A 125 22.08 -12.83 0.08
N ALA A 126 21.30 -12.22 -0.81
CA ALA A 126 20.44 -12.94 -1.76
C ALA A 126 21.27 -13.76 -2.76
N VAL A 127 22.38 -13.22 -3.28
CA VAL A 127 23.29 -13.95 -4.18
C VAL A 127 23.92 -15.15 -3.45
N GLY A 128 24.39 -14.95 -2.21
CA GLY A 128 24.97 -16.03 -1.41
C GLY A 128 23.97 -17.15 -1.04
N THR A 129 22.70 -16.82 -0.82
CA THR A 129 21.65 -17.82 -0.53
C THR A 129 21.22 -18.60 -1.77
N VAL A 130 21.16 -17.97 -2.96
CA VAL A 130 20.90 -18.68 -4.22
C VAL A 130 21.98 -19.73 -4.50
N ALA A 131 23.24 -19.42 -4.21
CA ALA A 131 24.34 -20.38 -4.34
C ALA A 131 24.21 -21.59 -3.37
N GLY A 132 23.61 -21.41 -2.18
CA GLY A 132 23.44 -22.47 -1.18
C GLY A 132 22.11 -23.25 -1.23
N THR A 133 21.07 -22.75 -1.91
CA THR A 133 19.69 -23.31 -1.83
C THR A 133 19.32 -24.32 -2.92
N LEU A 134 20.24 -24.66 -3.83
CA LEU A 134 20.02 -25.69 -4.85
C LEU A 134 19.91 -27.13 -4.27
N GLY A 135 20.09 -27.35 -2.96
CA GLY A 135 20.13 -28.68 -2.34
C GLY A 135 18.94 -29.14 -1.46
N GLY A 136 17.92 -28.32 -1.18
CA GLY A 136 16.90 -28.66 -0.15
C GLY A 136 15.45 -28.71 -0.66
N SER A 137 14.81 -29.90 -0.60
CA SER A 137 13.44 -30.13 -1.08
C SER A 137 12.42 -30.26 0.06
N GLY A 138 11.49 -29.31 0.12
CA GLY A 138 10.32 -29.37 1.03
C GLY A 138 9.10 -28.73 0.38
N ARG A 139 7.98 -29.46 0.31
CA ARG A 139 6.75 -29.06 -0.42
C ARG A 139 6.09 -27.79 0.15
N SER A 140 6.24 -27.51 1.45
CA SER A 140 5.75 -26.27 2.11
C SER A 140 6.59 -25.04 1.79
N GLN A 141 7.86 -25.20 1.41
CA GLN A 141 8.76 -24.08 1.13
C GLN A 141 8.45 -23.38 -0.20
N ARG A 142 7.73 -24.03 -1.12
CA ARG A 142 7.49 -23.48 -2.47
C ARG A 142 6.66 -22.19 -2.47
N SER A 143 5.56 -22.14 -1.70
CA SER A 143 4.73 -20.93 -1.62
C SER A 143 5.45 -19.79 -0.91
N THR A 144 6.27 -20.09 0.10
CA THR A 144 7.13 -19.09 0.76
C THR A 144 8.19 -18.56 -0.20
N ARG A 145 8.83 -19.44 -0.99
CA ARG A 145 9.78 -19.02 -2.04
C ARG A 145 9.12 -18.13 -3.07
N LEU A 146 7.92 -18.48 -3.54
CA LEU A 146 7.16 -17.66 -4.48
C LEU A 146 6.83 -16.28 -3.89
N ALA A 147 6.31 -16.23 -2.67
CA ALA A 147 6.02 -14.97 -1.98
C ALA A 147 7.28 -14.10 -1.83
N THR A 148 8.42 -14.70 -1.47
CA THR A 148 9.70 -13.98 -1.41
C THR A 148 10.16 -13.50 -2.79
N ALA A 149 9.97 -14.29 -3.85
CA ALA A 149 10.29 -13.92 -5.23
C ALA A 149 9.42 -12.79 -5.77
N MET A 150 8.21 -12.57 -5.25
CA MET A 150 7.35 -11.45 -5.65
C MET A 150 7.79 -10.10 -5.05
N ILE A 151 8.59 -10.10 -3.99
CA ILE A 151 9.11 -8.85 -3.39
C ILE A 151 9.94 -8.04 -4.40
N PRO A 152 10.98 -8.60 -5.06
CA PRO A 152 11.72 -7.85 -6.07
C PRO A 152 10.86 -7.47 -7.27
N VAL A 153 9.88 -8.30 -7.67
CA VAL A 153 8.94 -7.95 -8.74
C VAL A 153 8.12 -6.70 -8.38
N ALA A 154 7.65 -6.59 -7.14
CA ALA A 154 6.94 -5.40 -6.69
C ALA A 154 7.85 -4.15 -6.68
N VAL A 155 9.13 -4.30 -6.28
CA VAL A 155 10.13 -3.23 -6.37
C VAL A 155 10.43 -2.83 -7.82
N CYS A 156 10.41 -3.78 -8.76
CA CYS A 156 10.51 -3.45 -10.19
C CYS A 156 9.31 -2.60 -10.65
N TYR A 157 8.08 -2.91 -10.20
CA TYR A 157 6.92 -2.07 -10.51
C TYR A 157 7.01 -0.67 -9.90
N LEU A 158 7.64 -0.51 -8.73
CA LEU A 158 7.97 0.82 -8.19
C LEU A 158 8.86 1.60 -9.16
N LEU A 159 9.92 0.98 -9.69
CA LEU A 159 10.80 1.61 -10.67
C LEU A 159 10.09 1.94 -11.98
N VAL A 160 9.27 1.02 -12.51
CA VAL A 160 8.46 1.26 -13.71
C VAL A 160 7.48 2.42 -13.48
N GLY A 161 6.82 2.48 -12.32
CA GLY A 161 5.97 3.60 -11.93
C GLY A 161 6.73 4.92 -11.82
N THR A 162 7.96 4.91 -11.32
CA THR A 162 8.85 6.09 -11.27
C THR A 162 9.23 6.57 -12.67
N VAL A 163 9.59 5.67 -13.58
CA VAL A 163 9.85 6.01 -14.99
C VAL A 163 8.59 6.58 -15.64
N ALA A 164 7.44 5.96 -15.43
CA ALA A 164 6.16 6.45 -15.93
C ALA A 164 5.82 7.86 -15.39
N LEU A 165 6.14 8.15 -14.12
CA LEU A 165 5.97 9.47 -13.53
C LEU A 165 6.93 10.52 -14.13
N LEU A 166 8.20 10.16 -14.35
CA LEU A 166 9.19 10.99 -15.05
C LEU A 166 8.73 11.36 -16.48
N MET A 167 8.15 10.40 -17.20
CA MET A 167 7.61 10.66 -18.54
C MET A 167 6.50 11.71 -18.56
N THR A 168 5.88 12.02 -17.42
CA THR A 168 4.87 13.10 -17.34
C THR A 168 5.47 14.51 -17.32
N VAL A 169 6.78 14.65 -17.12
CA VAL A 169 7.50 15.93 -17.13
C VAL A 169 8.64 15.98 -18.15
N ALA A 170 9.15 14.82 -18.58
CA ALA A 170 10.18 14.69 -19.61
C ALA A 170 9.75 13.61 -20.62
N PRO A 171 9.07 13.98 -21.73
CA PRO A 171 8.62 13.01 -22.73
C PRO A 171 9.81 12.30 -23.37
N LEU A 172 9.86 10.98 -23.26
CA LEU A 172 10.93 10.14 -23.83
C LEU A 172 10.64 9.69 -25.27
N GLY A 173 9.63 10.25 -25.93
CA GLY A 173 9.20 9.86 -27.29
C GLY A 173 8.38 8.57 -27.37
N ILE A 174 8.01 7.94 -26.24
CA ILE A 174 7.31 6.64 -26.16
C ILE A 174 5.80 6.84 -25.87
N GLY A 175 5.21 7.92 -26.37
CA GLY A 175 3.80 8.26 -26.14
C GLY A 175 3.52 8.97 -24.81
N THR A 176 2.24 9.26 -24.55
CA THR A 176 1.78 9.98 -23.36
C THR A 176 1.40 9.01 -22.24
N VAL A 177 1.84 9.30 -21.01
CA VAL A 177 1.51 8.51 -19.84
C VAL A 177 0.47 9.24 -19.00
N THR A 178 -0.62 8.55 -18.66
CA THR A 178 -1.68 9.08 -17.81
C THR A 178 -1.39 8.88 -16.32
N VAL A 179 -1.97 9.73 -15.47
CA VAL A 179 -1.90 9.56 -14.00
C VAL A 179 -2.47 8.21 -13.54
N ALA A 180 -3.49 7.70 -14.23
CA ALA A 180 -4.06 6.40 -13.95
C ALA A 180 -3.03 5.27 -14.17
N GLN A 181 -2.27 5.30 -15.27
CA GLN A 181 -1.20 4.31 -15.53
C GLN A 181 -0.14 4.35 -14.43
N VAL A 182 0.36 5.54 -14.09
CA VAL A 182 1.32 5.72 -12.99
C VAL A 182 0.77 5.12 -11.70
N THR A 183 -0.48 5.46 -11.36
CA THR A 183 -1.12 4.99 -10.12
C THR A 183 -1.29 3.47 -10.10
N HIS A 184 -1.58 2.81 -11.23
CA HIS A 184 -1.67 1.35 -11.29
C HIS A 184 -0.31 0.68 -11.04
N TYR A 185 0.80 1.22 -11.55
CA TYR A 185 2.13 0.69 -11.24
C TYR A 185 2.47 0.81 -9.75
N TYR A 186 2.22 1.98 -9.14
CA TYR A 186 2.48 2.19 -7.70
C TYR A 186 1.54 1.39 -6.79
N LEU A 187 0.23 1.48 -7.01
CA LEU A 187 -0.75 0.87 -6.12
C LEU A 187 -0.92 -0.63 -6.40
N THR A 188 -1.14 -1.02 -7.64
CA THR A 188 -1.38 -2.44 -7.98
C THR A 188 -0.04 -3.19 -8.04
N GLY A 189 0.95 -2.63 -8.73
CA GLY A 189 2.22 -3.31 -8.96
C GLY A 189 3.16 -3.34 -7.77
N PHE A 190 3.34 -2.20 -7.09
CA PHE A 190 4.22 -2.13 -5.93
C PHE A 190 3.49 -2.45 -4.62
N ALA A 191 2.52 -1.62 -4.22
CA ALA A 191 1.94 -1.72 -2.88
C ALA A 191 1.07 -2.98 -2.68
N THR A 192 0.16 -3.27 -3.62
CA THR A 192 -0.76 -4.41 -3.52
C THR A 192 -0.02 -5.74 -3.66
N LEU A 193 0.92 -5.85 -4.61
CA LEU A 193 1.74 -7.05 -4.73
C LEU A 193 2.58 -7.31 -3.47
N LEU A 194 3.11 -6.25 -2.82
CA LEU A 194 3.76 -6.40 -1.51
C LEU A 194 2.79 -6.81 -0.41
N ILE A 195 1.57 -6.27 -0.38
CA ILE A 195 0.52 -6.72 0.55
C ILE A 195 0.25 -8.22 0.35
N TYR A 196 0.14 -8.69 -0.89
CA TYR A 196 -0.03 -10.12 -1.16
C TYR A 196 1.18 -10.92 -0.71
N ALA A 197 2.37 -10.58 -1.19
CA ALA A 197 3.62 -11.30 -0.92
C ALA A 197 3.96 -11.35 0.58
N LEU A 198 4.00 -10.20 1.23
CA LEU A 198 4.26 -10.11 2.66
C LEU A 198 3.08 -10.66 3.45
N GLY A 199 1.84 -10.41 3.02
CA GLY A 199 0.65 -10.92 3.68
C GLY A 199 0.63 -12.43 3.78
N MET A 200 1.00 -13.17 2.72
CA MET A 200 1.10 -14.63 2.81
C MET A 200 2.09 -15.08 3.89
N ARG A 201 3.21 -14.38 4.04
CA ARG A 201 4.22 -14.70 5.06
C ARG A 201 3.75 -14.30 6.45
N LEU A 202 3.24 -13.08 6.60
CA LEU A 202 2.81 -12.53 7.87
C LEU A 202 1.58 -13.22 8.43
N LEU A 203 0.59 -13.55 7.60
CA LEU A 203 -0.60 -14.28 8.03
C LEU A 203 -0.23 -15.68 8.53
N THR A 204 0.68 -16.38 7.83
CA THR A 204 1.18 -17.68 8.33
C THR A 204 1.94 -17.53 9.65
N ALA A 205 2.79 -16.50 9.78
CA ALA A 205 3.60 -16.27 10.98
C ALA A 205 2.77 -15.83 12.20
N PHE A 206 1.81 -14.92 12.02
CA PHE A 206 1.00 -14.40 13.13
C PHE A 206 -0.05 -15.39 13.62
N PHE A 207 -0.63 -16.18 12.70
CA PHE A 207 -1.78 -17.04 13.00
C PHE A 207 -1.45 -18.53 12.99
N HIS A 208 -0.25 -18.92 12.58
CA HIS A 208 0.19 -20.32 12.51
C HIS A 208 -0.76 -21.18 11.63
N VAL A 209 -1.35 -20.56 10.60
CA VAL A 209 -2.29 -21.21 9.67
C VAL A 209 -1.58 -21.52 8.35
N SER A 210 -1.72 -22.76 7.86
CA SER A 210 -1.23 -23.16 6.53
C SER A 210 -2.22 -22.73 5.44
N LEU A 211 -1.80 -21.82 4.57
CA LEU A 211 -2.64 -21.30 3.49
C LEU A 211 -2.82 -22.31 2.33
N PRO A 212 -4.01 -22.36 1.70
CA PRO A 212 -4.26 -23.22 0.55
C PRO A 212 -3.37 -22.80 -0.63
N ARG A 213 -2.41 -23.66 -0.97
CA ARG A 213 -1.37 -23.36 -1.97
C ARG A 213 -1.91 -22.92 -3.33
N PRO A 214 -2.90 -23.60 -3.95
CA PRO A 214 -3.39 -23.20 -5.27
C PRO A 214 -3.84 -21.74 -5.30
N VAL A 215 -4.55 -21.30 -4.25
CA VAL A 215 -5.03 -19.93 -4.13
C VAL A 215 -3.87 -18.96 -3.95
N VAL A 216 -2.85 -19.29 -3.15
CA VAL A 216 -1.63 -18.47 -3.02
C VAL A 216 -0.94 -18.26 -4.37
N TRP A 217 -0.82 -19.32 -5.17
CA TRP A 217 -0.22 -19.23 -6.51
C TRP A 217 -1.02 -18.35 -7.45
N ILE A 218 -2.35 -18.55 -7.49
CA ILE A 218 -3.25 -17.70 -8.30
C ILE A 218 -3.09 -16.23 -7.91
N VAL A 219 -3.12 -15.92 -6.61
CA VAL A 219 -3.03 -14.54 -6.13
C VAL A 219 -1.71 -13.88 -6.52
N LEU A 220 -0.59 -14.56 -6.29
CA LEU A 220 0.73 -13.98 -6.54
C LEU A 220 1.03 -13.84 -8.04
N VAL A 221 0.70 -14.86 -8.84
CA VAL A 221 0.94 -14.81 -10.30
C VAL A 221 0.01 -13.80 -10.96
N ALA A 222 -1.30 -13.86 -10.68
CA ALA A 222 -2.25 -12.91 -11.25
C ALA A 222 -1.95 -11.48 -10.75
N GLY A 223 -1.59 -11.31 -9.47
CA GLY A 223 -1.21 -10.03 -8.90
C GLY A 223 0.06 -9.44 -9.51
N ALA A 224 1.00 -10.29 -9.93
CA ALA A 224 2.21 -9.85 -10.65
C ALA A 224 1.93 -9.49 -12.11
N LEU A 225 0.98 -10.13 -12.78
CA LEU A 225 0.65 -9.87 -14.19
C LEU A 225 -0.30 -8.68 -14.37
N ALA A 226 -1.31 -8.55 -13.50
CA ALA A 226 -2.30 -7.49 -13.55
C ALA A 226 -1.73 -6.07 -13.78
N PRO A 227 -0.74 -5.57 -13.01
CA PRO A 227 -0.18 -4.23 -13.18
C PRO A 227 0.54 -4.03 -14.51
N ALA A 228 1.18 -5.06 -15.09
CA ALA A 228 1.76 -4.94 -16.43
C ALA A 228 0.68 -4.63 -17.46
N PHE A 229 -0.43 -5.38 -17.43
CA PHE A 229 -1.52 -5.16 -18.37
C PHE A 229 -2.28 -3.84 -18.11
N LEU A 230 -2.68 -3.59 -16.87
CA LEU A 230 -3.47 -2.40 -16.51
C LEU A 230 -2.67 -1.09 -16.62
N GLY A 231 -1.38 -1.11 -16.29
CA GLY A 231 -0.52 0.06 -16.37
C GLY A 231 -0.03 0.35 -17.80
N THR A 232 0.30 -0.68 -18.59
CA THR A 232 0.84 -0.49 -19.94
C THR A 232 -0.26 -0.30 -20.98
N PHE A 233 -1.33 -1.08 -20.90
CA PHE A 233 -2.39 -1.13 -21.91
C PHE A 233 -3.70 -0.52 -21.39
N LEU A 234 -3.61 0.55 -20.61
CA LEU A 234 -4.79 1.20 -20.04
C LEU A 234 -5.74 1.64 -21.17
N TRP A 235 -6.99 1.17 -21.13
CA TRP A 235 -8.01 1.39 -22.17
C TRP A 235 -7.72 0.76 -23.54
N ILE A 236 -6.72 -0.12 -23.66
CA ILE A 236 -6.36 -0.77 -24.92
C ILE A 236 -6.81 -2.23 -24.87
N ASP A 237 -7.80 -2.58 -25.69
CA ASP A 237 -8.27 -3.96 -25.86
C ASP A 237 -7.29 -4.80 -26.70
N PRO A 238 -7.22 -6.13 -26.48
CA PRO A 238 -7.88 -6.90 -25.42
C PRO A 238 -7.11 -6.89 -24.09
N TRP A 239 -5.92 -6.27 -24.07
CA TRP A 239 -4.97 -6.37 -22.97
C TRP A 239 -5.47 -5.75 -21.66
N PHE A 240 -6.26 -4.67 -21.76
CA PHE A 240 -6.91 -4.08 -20.59
C PHE A 240 -7.86 -5.07 -19.89
N ARG A 241 -8.65 -5.82 -20.65
CA ARG A 241 -9.56 -6.88 -20.14
C ARG A 241 -8.78 -7.98 -19.44
N VAL A 242 -7.70 -8.44 -20.06
CA VAL A 242 -6.80 -9.46 -19.48
C VAL A 242 -6.24 -8.97 -18.13
N GLY A 243 -5.78 -7.72 -18.07
CA GLY A 243 -5.35 -7.09 -16.82
C GLY A 243 -6.45 -7.03 -15.75
N GLY A 244 -7.68 -6.68 -16.15
CA GLY A 244 -8.85 -6.66 -15.28
C GLY A 244 -9.19 -8.03 -14.70
N VAL A 245 -9.12 -9.09 -15.51
CA VAL A 245 -9.31 -10.48 -15.06
C VAL A 245 -8.24 -10.87 -14.04
N PHE A 246 -6.96 -10.62 -14.33
CA PHE A 246 -5.89 -10.92 -13.38
C PHE A 246 -6.01 -10.14 -12.07
N ALA A 247 -6.34 -8.86 -12.12
CA ALA A 247 -6.55 -8.05 -10.92
C ALA A 247 -7.70 -8.60 -10.06
N THR A 248 -8.81 -8.99 -10.70
CA THR A 248 -9.98 -9.56 -10.04
C THR A 248 -9.65 -10.90 -9.38
N LEU A 249 -9.00 -11.81 -10.10
CA LEU A 249 -8.56 -13.10 -9.57
C LEU A 249 -7.62 -12.93 -8.37
N ALA A 250 -6.67 -12.01 -8.47
CA ALA A 250 -5.71 -11.76 -7.41
C ALA A 250 -6.38 -11.21 -6.14
N MET A 251 -7.25 -10.20 -6.29
CA MET A 251 -7.90 -9.55 -5.16
C MET A 251 -8.94 -10.44 -4.49
N LEU A 252 -9.78 -11.15 -5.27
CA LEU A 252 -10.77 -12.08 -4.71
C LEU A 252 -10.09 -13.30 -4.08
N GLY A 253 -9.01 -13.80 -4.69
CA GLY A 253 -8.19 -14.85 -4.07
C GLY A 253 -7.54 -14.40 -2.77
N TYR A 254 -7.06 -13.15 -2.69
CA TYR A 254 -6.54 -12.58 -1.45
C TYR A 254 -7.63 -12.46 -0.38
N ALA A 255 -8.82 -11.98 -0.74
CA ALA A 255 -9.96 -11.93 0.17
C ALA A 255 -10.36 -13.33 0.68
N ALA A 256 -10.36 -14.34 -0.18
CA ALA A 256 -10.61 -15.73 0.20
C ALA A 256 -9.54 -16.26 1.17
N LEU A 257 -8.27 -15.92 0.98
CA LEU A 257 -7.18 -16.30 1.89
C LEU A 257 -7.30 -15.61 3.26
N VAL A 258 -7.66 -14.34 3.29
CA VAL A 258 -7.92 -13.62 4.55
C VAL A 258 -9.12 -14.23 5.28
N LEU A 259 -10.21 -14.52 4.58
CA LEU A 259 -11.37 -15.22 5.13
C LEU A 259 -10.98 -16.60 5.68
N PHE A 260 -10.19 -17.37 4.92
CA PHE A 260 -9.69 -18.67 5.36
C PHE A 260 -8.92 -18.57 6.68
N VAL A 261 -8.03 -17.59 6.83
CA VAL A 261 -7.30 -17.35 8.08
C VAL A 261 -8.26 -17.02 9.22
N ILE A 262 -9.25 -16.15 9.00
CA ILE A 262 -10.26 -15.76 10.00
C ILE A 262 -11.08 -16.96 10.48
N LEU A 263 -11.40 -17.88 9.57
CA LEU A 263 -12.15 -19.09 9.88
C LEU A 263 -11.31 -20.14 10.63
N LYS A 264 -9.98 -20.10 10.49
CA LYS A 264 -9.05 -21.07 11.09
C LYS A 264 -8.35 -20.58 12.36
N THR A 265 -8.44 -19.29 12.70
CA THR A 265 -7.79 -18.72 13.88
C THR A 265 -8.78 -18.26 14.95
N ASN A 266 -8.32 -18.22 16.20
CA ASN A 266 -9.03 -17.51 17.26
C ASN A 266 -9.05 -16.00 16.96
N ARG A 267 -10.25 -15.42 16.78
CA ARG A 267 -10.53 -14.03 16.33
C ARG A 267 -10.13 -12.93 17.32
N ARG A 268 -9.20 -13.18 18.25
CA ARG A 268 -8.88 -12.26 19.35
C ARG A 268 -7.97 -11.10 18.94
N ARG A 269 -7.25 -11.19 17.81
CA ARG A 269 -6.33 -10.14 17.35
C ARG A 269 -7.08 -9.07 16.55
N VAL A 270 -7.14 -7.85 17.10
CA VAL A 270 -7.87 -6.72 16.51
C VAL A 270 -7.40 -6.37 15.10
N GLY A 271 -6.10 -6.49 14.80
CA GLY A 271 -5.55 -6.19 13.47
C GLY A 271 -6.12 -7.04 12.34
N VAL A 272 -6.62 -8.25 12.62
CA VAL A 272 -7.25 -9.12 11.61
C VAL A 272 -8.49 -8.48 11.03
N SER A 273 -9.29 -7.79 11.85
CA SER A 273 -10.50 -7.12 11.38
C SER A 273 -10.19 -6.02 10.38
N GLY A 274 -9.09 -5.29 10.56
CA GLY A 274 -8.63 -4.28 9.59
C GLY A 274 -8.25 -4.93 8.25
N ILE A 275 -7.47 -6.00 8.28
CA ILE A 275 -7.08 -6.75 7.06
C ILE A 275 -8.32 -7.31 6.37
N ALA A 276 -9.29 -7.84 7.13
CA ALA A 276 -10.55 -8.38 6.61
C ALA A 276 -11.38 -7.31 5.88
N LEU A 277 -11.64 -6.18 6.54
CA LEU A 277 -12.41 -5.09 5.97
C LEU A 277 -11.68 -4.47 4.77
N GLY A 278 -10.35 -4.38 4.83
CA GLY A 278 -9.53 -3.98 3.69
C GLY A 278 -9.70 -4.92 2.49
N ALA A 279 -9.61 -6.23 2.70
CA ALA A 279 -9.81 -7.22 1.64
C ALA A 279 -11.23 -7.18 1.05
N ILE A 280 -12.26 -6.97 1.88
CA ILE A 280 -13.65 -6.77 1.42
C ILE A 280 -13.76 -5.51 0.56
N ALA A 281 -13.19 -4.39 1.00
CA ALA A 281 -13.17 -3.14 0.24
C ALA A 281 -12.45 -3.32 -1.11
N GLY A 282 -11.30 -3.99 -1.12
CA GLY A 282 -10.55 -4.30 -2.34
C GLY A 282 -11.33 -5.20 -3.29
N GLY A 283 -11.93 -6.28 -2.79
CA GLY A 283 -12.79 -7.17 -3.57
C GLY A 283 -13.98 -6.44 -4.18
N THR A 284 -14.65 -5.61 -3.39
CA THR A 284 -15.76 -4.77 -3.85
C THR A 284 -15.30 -3.77 -4.91
N ALA A 285 -14.12 -3.16 -4.73
CA ALA A 285 -13.55 -2.20 -5.66
C ALA A 285 -13.24 -2.80 -7.03
N VAL A 286 -12.69 -4.02 -7.10
CA VAL A 286 -12.41 -4.65 -8.39
C VAL A 286 -13.69 -5.11 -9.06
N VAL A 287 -14.63 -5.69 -8.32
CA VAL A 287 -15.94 -6.13 -8.84
C VAL A 287 -16.71 -4.94 -9.43
N SER A 288 -16.68 -3.78 -8.77
CA SER A 288 -17.41 -2.60 -9.26
C SER A 288 -16.90 -2.08 -10.61
N VAL A 289 -15.66 -2.39 -11.01
CA VAL A 289 -15.08 -1.93 -12.30
C VAL A 289 -14.89 -3.03 -13.33
N VAL A 290 -15.31 -4.26 -13.04
CA VAL A 290 -15.35 -5.33 -14.06
C VAL A 290 -16.14 -4.86 -15.29
N PRO A 291 -17.38 -4.33 -15.19
CA PRO A 291 -18.12 -3.88 -16.37
C PRO A 291 -17.38 -2.82 -17.19
N VAL A 292 -16.62 -1.93 -16.52
CA VAL A 292 -15.80 -0.90 -17.17
C VAL A 292 -14.73 -1.54 -18.07
N ALA A 293 -14.07 -2.60 -17.60
CA ALA A 293 -13.06 -3.31 -18.39
C ALA A 293 -13.63 -3.92 -19.68
N PHE A 294 -14.92 -4.29 -19.68
CA PHE A 294 -15.60 -4.89 -20.83
C PHE A 294 -16.39 -3.89 -21.70
N GLY A 295 -16.29 -2.57 -21.42
CA GLY A 295 -16.96 -1.54 -22.20
C GLY A 295 -18.40 -1.22 -21.78
N PHE A 296 -18.86 -1.76 -20.65
CA PHE A 296 -20.22 -1.57 -20.12
C PHE A 296 -20.27 -0.66 -18.88
N GLY A 297 -19.15 -0.03 -18.51
CA GLY A 297 -19.04 0.69 -17.25
C GLY A 297 -19.39 2.17 -17.32
N ASP A 298 -19.77 2.72 -16.17
CA ASP A 298 -20.09 4.14 -15.99
C ASP A 298 -19.01 4.89 -15.17
N PRO A 299 -19.01 6.24 -15.17
CA PRO A 299 -18.11 7.03 -14.34
C PRO A 299 -18.27 6.81 -12.82
N ILE A 300 -19.46 6.38 -12.38
CA ILE A 300 -19.77 6.13 -10.95
C ILE A 300 -18.95 4.94 -10.45
N SER A 301 -18.85 3.88 -11.26
CA SER A 301 -18.10 2.66 -10.99
C SER A 301 -16.61 2.96 -10.76
N LEU A 302 -16.03 3.86 -11.56
CA LEU A 302 -14.66 4.33 -11.38
C LEU A 302 -14.50 5.17 -10.10
N ALA A 303 -15.48 6.01 -9.77
CA ALA A 303 -15.47 6.80 -8.53
C ALA A 303 -15.60 5.92 -7.27
N VAL A 304 -16.44 4.90 -7.32
CA VAL A 304 -16.59 3.88 -6.26
C VAL A 304 -15.31 3.09 -6.10
N HIS A 305 -14.71 2.61 -7.21
CA HIS A 305 -13.43 1.91 -7.18
C HIS A 305 -12.33 2.75 -6.54
N ARG A 306 -12.15 3.99 -6.98
CA ARG A 306 -11.16 4.91 -6.40
C ARG A 306 -11.38 5.09 -4.89
N THR A 307 -12.63 5.28 -4.48
CA THR A 307 -13.00 5.44 -3.06
C THR A 307 -12.64 4.19 -2.25
N LEU A 308 -13.08 3.02 -2.70
CA LEU A 308 -12.84 1.76 -2.02
C LEU A 308 -11.36 1.39 -1.97
N ILE A 309 -10.57 1.72 -3.00
CA ILE A 309 -9.12 1.48 -2.99
C ILE A 309 -8.40 2.43 -2.03
N LEU A 310 -8.61 3.75 -2.16
CA LEU A 310 -7.84 4.76 -1.43
C LEU A 310 -8.30 4.96 0.03
N ALA A 311 -9.58 4.84 0.31
CA ALA A 311 -10.14 4.98 1.67
C ALA A 311 -10.41 3.62 2.34
N GLY A 312 -10.46 2.53 1.58
CA GLY A 312 -10.80 1.20 2.07
C GLY A 312 -9.62 0.23 2.07
N PHE A 313 -9.32 -0.38 0.92
CA PHE A 313 -8.34 -1.46 0.78
C PHE A 313 -7.00 -1.12 1.41
N PHE A 314 -6.36 -0.02 0.99
CA PHE A 314 -5.05 0.34 1.53
C PHE A 314 -5.10 0.74 3.00
N PRO A 315 -5.92 1.72 3.43
CA PRO A 315 -5.89 2.15 4.83
C PRO A 315 -6.25 1.06 5.82
N LEU A 316 -7.32 0.29 5.57
CA LEU A 316 -7.75 -0.77 6.48
C LEU A 316 -6.73 -1.89 6.56
N THR A 317 -6.15 -2.29 5.43
CA THR A 317 -5.11 -3.33 5.40
C THR A 317 -3.84 -2.86 6.09
N ILE A 318 -3.38 -1.64 5.81
CA ILE A 318 -2.20 -1.03 6.43
C ILE A 318 -2.39 -0.90 7.94
N VAL A 319 -3.51 -0.35 8.41
CA VAL A 319 -3.82 -0.21 9.84
C VAL A 319 -3.90 -1.59 10.50
N GLY A 320 -4.54 -2.55 9.84
CA GLY A 320 -4.63 -3.92 10.31
C GLY A 320 -3.26 -4.55 10.53
N TYR A 321 -2.35 -4.45 9.56
CA TYR A 321 -0.97 -4.91 9.72
C TYR A 321 -0.19 -4.10 10.75
N ALA A 322 -0.34 -2.77 10.78
CA ALA A 322 0.33 -1.90 11.75
C ALA A 322 -0.03 -2.29 13.19
N TYR A 323 -1.29 -2.63 13.48
CA TYR A 323 -1.70 -3.13 14.80
C TYR A 323 -1.22 -4.54 15.12
N LEU A 324 -0.87 -5.35 14.12
CA LEU A 324 -0.20 -6.64 14.34
C LEU A 324 1.30 -6.47 14.63
N PHE A 325 1.97 -5.53 13.94
CA PHE A 325 3.40 -5.25 14.11
C PHE A 325 3.70 -4.43 15.37
N PHE A 326 2.88 -3.43 15.65
CA PHE A 326 2.99 -2.53 16.79
C PHE A 326 1.80 -2.78 17.71
N PRO A 327 1.85 -3.80 18.58
CA PRO A 327 0.71 -4.20 19.40
C PRO A 327 0.31 -3.08 20.38
N ILE A 328 -0.66 -2.28 19.97
CA ILE A 328 -1.21 -1.13 20.71
C ILE A 328 -1.74 -1.56 22.08
N THR A 329 -2.32 -2.75 22.16
CA THR A 329 -3.00 -3.27 23.36
C THR A 329 -2.05 -3.64 24.51
N GLY A 330 -0.74 -3.63 24.27
CA GLY A 330 0.28 -3.88 25.29
C GLY A 330 0.97 -2.61 25.80
N GLY A 331 0.56 -1.42 25.33
CA GLY A 331 1.16 -0.16 25.74
C GLY A 331 0.65 0.35 27.10
N GLN A 332 1.43 1.22 27.74
CA GLN A 332 1.06 1.91 28.99
C GLN A 332 0.61 3.35 28.71
N PHE A 333 -0.49 3.52 27.96
CA PHE A 333 -1.03 4.85 27.64
C PHE A 333 -2.56 4.84 27.49
N THR A 334 -3.17 6.01 27.55
CA THR A 334 -4.63 6.17 27.43
C THR A 334 -5.13 5.60 26.10
N GLY A 335 -6.06 4.64 26.15
CA GLY A 335 -6.58 3.99 24.95
C GLY A 335 -5.77 2.79 24.44
N ALA A 336 -4.72 2.36 25.14
CA ALA A 336 -3.97 1.14 24.86
C ALA A 336 -4.77 -0.15 25.17
N ASN A 337 -5.95 -0.28 24.58
CA ASN A 337 -6.85 -1.41 24.81
C ASN A 337 -7.49 -1.92 23.50
N PRO A 338 -7.95 -3.18 23.47
CA PRO A 338 -8.54 -3.76 22.27
C PRO A 338 -9.85 -3.10 21.81
N ARG A 339 -10.53 -2.33 22.66
CA ARG A 339 -11.78 -1.63 22.28
C ARG A 339 -11.45 -0.40 21.44
N ALA A 340 -10.52 0.44 21.87
CA ALA A 340 -10.11 1.63 21.13
C ALA A 340 -9.59 1.27 19.73
N ALA A 341 -8.71 0.27 19.62
CA ALA A 341 -8.22 -0.21 18.32
C ALA A 341 -9.33 -0.78 17.41
N ARG A 342 -10.39 -1.36 17.98
CA ARG A 342 -11.55 -1.81 17.20
C ARG A 342 -12.42 -0.65 16.75
N VAL A 343 -12.61 0.36 17.60
CA VAL A 343 -13.37 1.57 17.27
C VAL A 343 -12.74 2.29 16.10
N THR A 344 -11.41 2.45 16.06
CA THR A 344 -10.74 3.11 14.94
C THR A 344 -10.90 2.34 13.63
N ILE A 345 -10.74 1.01 13.66
CA ILE A 345 -11.00 0.15 12.49
C ILE A 345 -12.47 0.20 12.06
N ALA A 346 -13.41 0.19 13.02
CA ALA A 346 -14.84 0.24 12.74
C ALA A 346 -15.24 1.58 12.11
N LEU A 347 -14.71 2.70 12.61
CA LEU A 347 -14.93 4.03 12.03
C LEU A 347 -14.37 4.13 10.62
N LEU A 348 -13.16 3.60 10.37
CA LEU A 348 -12.59 3.55 9.03
C LEU A 348 -13.44 2.70 8.08
N GLY A 349 -13.84 1.50 8.52
CA GLY A 349 -14.62 0.55 7.71
C GLY A 349 -16.04 1.02 7.42
N ALA A 350 -16.74 1.51 8.44
CA ALA A 350 -18.06 2.09 8.28
C ALA A 350 -18.01 3.39 7.46
N GLY A 351 -17.01 4.24 7.71
CA GLY A 351 -16.79 5.47 6.97
C GLY A 351 -16.62 5.22 5.47
N VAL A 352 -15.75 4.29 5.07
CA VAL A 352 -15.58 3.97 3.64
C VAL A 352 -16.81 3.31 3.03
N ALA A 353 -17.54 2.46 3.78
CA ALA A 353 -18.77 1.85 3.29
C ALA A 353 -19.84 2.92 3.01
N VAL A 354 -20.08 3.81 3.99
CA VAL A 354 -21.02 4.93 3.86
C VAL A 354 -20.59 5.88 2.74
N GLN A 355 -19.29 6.19 2.65
CA GLN A 355 -18.75 7.03 1.58
C GLN A 355 -18.99 6.41 0.20
N SER A 356 -18.77 5.10 0.06
CA SER A 356 -18.94 4.39 -1.21
C SER A 356 -20.41 4.33 -1.62
N VAL A 357 -21.33 4.14 -0.68
CA VAL A 357 -22.78 4.22 -0.92
C VAL A 357 -23.17 5.64 -1.36
N GLY A 358 -22.66 6.68 -0.68
CA GLY A 358 -22.89 8.07 -1.08
C GLY A 358 -22.41 8.37 -2.50
N VAL A 359 -21.25 7.84 -2.90
CA VAL A 359 -20.74 7.95 -4.28
C VAL A 359 -21.64 7.20 -5.26
N ALA A 360 -22.03 5.96 -4.94
CA ALA A 360 -22.85 5.12 -5.82
C ALA A 360 -24.25 5.72 -6.04
N LEU A 361 -24.84 6.30 -5.00
CA LEU A 361 -26.15 6.95 -5.05
C LEU A 361 -26.07 8.43 -5.47
N GLN A 362 -24.86 8.95 -5.74
CA GLN A 362 -24.60 10.36 -6.04
C GLN A 362 -25.18 11.31 -4.98
N TYR A 363 -25.20 10.89 -3.71
CA TYR A 363 -25.79 11.62 -2.60
C TYR A 363 -24.70 12.17 -1.67
N GLU A 364 -24.35 13.44 -1.88
CA GLU A 364 -23.22 14.10 -1.23
C GLU A 364 -23.29 14.12 0.31
N PRO A 365 -24.44 14.34 0.98
CA PRO A 365 -24.50 14.29 2.44
C PRO A 365 -24.03 12.95 3.02
N VAL A 366 -24.45 11.83 2.41
CA VAL A 366 -24.01 10.49 2.83
C VAL A 366 -22.51 10.31 2.57
N ARG A 367 -22.01 10.78 1.43
CA ARG A 367 -20.57 10.73 1.13
C ARG A 367 -19.75 11.50 2.17
N VAL A 368 -20.18 12.71 2.54
CA VAL A 368 -19.54 13.57 3.54
C VAL A 368 -19.51 12.90 4.92
N ILE A 369 -20.63 12.34 5.36
CA ILE A 369 -20.69 11.60 6.64
C ILE A 369 -19.69 10.44 6.66
N GLY A 370 -19.60 9.70 5.55
CA GLY A 370 -18.62 8.63 5.40
C GLY A 370 -17.17 9.12 5.52
N ILE A 371 -16.83 10.21 4.82
CA ILE A 371 -15.49 10.82 4.89
C ILE A 371 -15.16 11.28 6.32
N LEU A 372 -16.08 11.96 7.00
CA LEU A 372 -15.88 12.43 8.37
C LEU A 372 -15.65 11.25 9.33
N GLY A 373 -16.43 10.17 9.20
CA GLY A 373 -16.21 8.94 9.96
C GLY A 373 -14.82 8.35 9.74
N SER A 374 -14.37 8.29 8.48
CA SER A 374 -13.02 7.85 8.14
C SER A 374 -11.93 8.78 8.69
N VAL A 375 -12.14 10.11 8.70
CA VAL A 375 -11.20 11.09 9.28
C VAL A 375 -11.03 10.84 10.78
N ILE A 376 -12.14 10.69 11.52
CA ILE A 376 -12.09 10.41 12.97
C ILE A 376 -11.37 9.08 13.23
N GLY A 377 -11.68 8.04 12.44
CA GLY A 377 -11.00 6.75 12.51
C GLY A 377 -9.49 6.87 12.26
N ALA A 378 -9.09 7.62 11.24
CA ALA A 378 -7.69 7.84 10.87
C ALA A 378 -6.91 8.63 11.94
N ILE A 379 -7.51 9.68 12.50
CA ILE A 379 -6.94 10.45 13.62
C ILE A 379 -6.76 9.54 14.84
N GLY A 380 -7.77 8.73 15.18
CA GLY A 380 -7.67 7.76 16.26
C GLY A 380 -6.56 6.72 16.02
N CYS A 381 -6.39 6.23 14.79
CA CYS A 381 -5.26 5.38 14.43
C CYS A 381 -3.91 6.07 14.64
N GLY A 382 -3.80 7.33 14.19
CA GLY A 382 -2.59 8.15 14.36
C GLY A 382 -2.25 8.37 15.82
N TYR A 383 -3.25 8.68 16.66
CA TYR A 383 -3.08 8.81 18.11
C TYR A 383 -2.53 7.52 18.73
N LEU A 384 -3.16 6.37 18.45
CA LEU A 384 -2.75 5.09 19.04
C LEU A 384 -1.32 4.69 18.62
N LEU A 385 -0.98 4.83 17.34
CA LEU A 385 0.37 4.54 16.84
C LEU A 385 1.40 5.53 17.39
N GLY A 386 1.08 6.83 17.40
CA GLY A 386 1.95 7.87 17.94
C GLY A 386 2.26 7.65 19.42
N CYS A 387 1.24 7.42 20.25
CA CYS A 387 1.43 7.12 21.67
C CYS A 387 2.24 5.84 21.87
N ARG A 388 2.04 4.80 21.05
CA ARG A 388 2.86 3.58 21.12
C ARG A 388 4.33 3.85 20.78
N PHE A 389 4.63 4.82 19.95
CA PHE A 389 6.01 5.15 19.58
C PHE A 389 6.72 6.06 20.60
N VAL A 390 5.97 6.89 21.32
CA VAL A 390 6.50 7.77 22.36
C VAL A 390 6.67 7.03 23.69
N ASN A 391 5.71 6.18 24.07
CA ASN A 391 5.64 5.54 25.38
C ASN A 391 6.06 4.07 25.38
N GLY A 392 6.76 3.61 24.33
CA GLY A 392 6.80 2.19 23.97
C GLY A 392 8.12 1.48 24.04
#